data_AF-A0A117K7W8-F1
#
_entry.id   AF-A0A117K7W8-F1
#
_cell.length_a   1.000
_cell.length_b   1.000
_cell.length_c   1.000
_cell.angle_alpha   90.00
_cell.angle_beta   90.00
_cell.angle_gamma   90.00
#
_symmetry.space_group_name_H-M   'P 1'
#
loop_
_entity.id
_entity.type
_entity.pdbx_description
1 polymer ?
#
loop_
_entity_poly.entity_id
_entity_poly.type
_entity_poly.pdbx_seq_one_letter_code
_entity_poly.pdbx_strand_id
1 'polypeptide(L)'
;MELQKRIATTLNNSAQKTSYKKKDTLKIKEEKPQEISIQVIKKIPNSLQSFVGSCGTESAIVYNTRKIEILNQNIIAVYFDTEQIIQEEIENSSSDYLLFKYNEDGNLLLVTDKTEKKDILANLPFSLSERIHDFGSRMYVTLLHEKRIKNP
;
A
#
# COMPACT_ATOMS: atom_id res chain seq x y z
N MET A 1 24.73 -47.08 18.51
CA MET A 1 25.08 -46.53 19.83
C MET A 1 24.93 -45.02 19.73
N GLU A 2 24.09 -44.48 20.63
CA GLU A 2 23.91 -43.09 21.09
C GLU A 2 24.35 -41.89 20.22
N LEU A 3 23.44 -40.96 19.90
CA LEU A 3 23.01 -39.84 20.77
C LEU A 3 24.15 -38.86 21.06
N GLN A 4 24.02 -37.62 20.57
CA GLN A 4 24.14 -36.32 21.28
C GLN A 4 24.59 -35.22 20.31
N LYS A 5 23.77 -34.19 20.04
CA LYS A 5 23.44 -32.98 20.83
C LYS A 5 24.59 -31.96 20.94
N ARG A 6 24.21 -30.70 20.67
CA ARG A 6 24.75 -29.40 21.15
C ARG A 6 25.90 -28.82 20.31
N ILE A 7 25.68 -27.70 19.61
CA ILE A 7 25.68 -26.29 20.07
C ILE A 7 27.07 -25.85 20.60
N ALA A 8 27.74 -24.94 19.87
CA ALA A 8 28.48 -23.79 20.41
C ALA A 8 28.97 -22.93 19.22
N THR A 9 28.43 -21.75 18.91
CA THR A 9 28.59 -20.42 19.55
C THR A 9 29.96 -19.77 19.31
N THR A 10 29.90 -18.47 18.97
CA THR A 10 30.86 -17.37 19.25
C THR A 10 31.86 -17.08 18.12
N LEU A 11 31.58 -16.06 17.29
CA LEU A 11 32.00 -14.64 17.45
C LEU A 11 33.52 -14.47 17.60
N ASN A 12 34.21 -13.87 16.64
CA ASN A 12 34.44 -12.42 16.65
C ASN A 12 35.44 -11.95 15.57
N ASN A 13 35.20 -10.70 15.18
CA ASN A 13 35.93 -9.84 14.26
C ASN A 13 37.45 -9.73 14.44
N SER A 14 38.17 -9.57 13.32
CA SER A 14 39.35 -8.69 13.13
C SER A 14 39.82 -8.76 11.67
N ALA A 15 39.38 -7.86 10.78
CA ALA A 15 40.14 -6.69 10.31
C ALA A 15 41.53 -6.97 9.69
N GLN A 16 41.66 -6.90 8.34
CA GLN A 16 42.41 -5.87 7.58
C GLN A 16 42.82 -6.28 6.14
N LYS A 17 42.29 -5.52 5.18
CA LYS A 17 42.84 -4.98 3.90
C LYS A 17 43.81 -5.80 3.02
N THR A 18 43.37 -6.06 1.78
CA THR A 18 44.06 -5.70 0.50
C THR A 18 42.99 -5.43 -0.58
N SER A 19 42.77 -4.18 -0.98
CA SER A 19 43.23 -3.49 -2.20
C SER A 19 42.62 -3.95 -3.56
N TYR A 20 41.53 -3.25 -3.91
CA TYR A 20 41.06 -2.77 -5.22
C TYR A 20 41.11 -3.62 -6.50
N LYS A 21 39.91 -3.87 -7.06
CA LYS A 21 39.59 -3.52 -8.47
C LYS A 21 38.17 -2.97 -8.56
N LYS A 22 38.07 -1.71 -9.01
CA LYS A 22 36.85 -0.97 -9.38
C LYS A 22 36.05 -1.73 -10.46
N LYS A 23 34.75 -1.90 -10.24
CA LYS A 23 33.72 -1.91 -11.28
C LYS A 23 32.50 -1.17 -10.75
N ASP A 24 31.92 -0.34 -11.61
CA ASP A 24 31.06 0.80 -11.33
C ASP A 24 29.91 0.53 -10.36
N THR A 25 29.96 1.21 -9.21
CA THR A 25 28.82 1.38 -8.32
C THR A 25 27.86 2.39 -8.92
N LEU A 26 26.73 1.89 -9.43
CA LEU A 26 25.49 2.67 -9.49
C LEU A 26 25.27 3.28 -8.10
N LYS A 27 25.38 4.61 -8.00
CA LYS A 27 24.96 5.38 -6.83
C LYS A 27 23.45 5.24 -6.69
N ILE A 28 23.00 4.18 -6.04
CA ILE A 28 21.71 4.19 -5.38
C ILE A 28 21.88 5.23 -4.27
N LYS A 29 21.30 6.42 -4.48
CA LYS A 29 21.12 7.36 -3.39
C LYS A 29 20.31 6.61 -2.34
N GLU A 30 20.92 6.33 -1.19
CA GLU A 30 20.15 5.98 0.00
C GLU A 30 19.21 7.16 0.25
N GLU A 31 17.95 7.02 -0.17
CA GLU A 31 16.89 7.92 0.24
C GLU A 31 16.82 7.81 1.76
N LYS A 32 17.14 8.92 2.42
CA LYS A 32 16.93 9.06 3.86
C LYS A 32 15.49 8.61 4.16
N PRO A 33 15.26 7.81 5.22
CA PRO A 33 13.90 7.48 5.63
C PRO A 33 13.12 8.79 5.82
N GLN A 34 12.17 9.05 4.93
CA GLN A 34 11.27 10.18 5.09
C GLN A 34 10.49 9.95 6.39
N GLU A 35 10.53 10.92 7.29
CA GLU A 35 9.86 10.86 8.58
C GLU A 35 8.35 10.68 8.34
N ILE A 36 7.84 9.50 8.66
CA ILE A 36 6.45 9.12 8.41
C ILE A 36 5.59 9.83 9.45
N SER A 37 5.01 10.97 9.08
CA SER A 37 3.99 11.63 9.91
C SER A 37 2.64 11.00 9.62
N ILE A 38 2.26 10.03 10.45
CA ILE A 38 0.98 9.31 10.32
C ILE A 38 -0.16 10.18 10.86
N GLN A 39 -1.06 10.61 9.97
CA GLN A 39 -2.32 11.28 10.34
C GLN A 39 -3.50 10.33 10.10
N VAL A 40 -4.23 9.99 11.16
CA VAL A 40 -5.45 9.18 11.07
C VAL A 40 -6.66 10.08 10.83
N ILE A 41 -7.48 9.76 9.83
CA ILE A 41 -8.73 10.48 9.55
C ILE A 41 -9.79 10.03 10.55
N LYS A 42 -10.19 10.94 11.47
CA LYS A 42 -11.15 10.64 12.54
C LYS A 42 -12.58 10.37 12.04
N LYS A 43 -12.99 11.03 10.97
CA LYS A 43 -14.32 10.89 10.35
C LYS A 43 -14.14 10.71 8.85
N ILE A 44 -14.50 9.54 8.35
CA ILE A 44 -14.40 9.22 6.92
C ILE A 44 -15.43 10.04 6.15
N PRO A 45 -15.02 10.85 5.15
CA PRO A 45 -15.93 11.58 4.28
C PRO A 45 -16.90 10.64 3.56
N ASN A 46 -18.14 11.08 3.33
CA ASN A 46 -19.16 10.25 2.66
C ASN A 46 -18.72 9.75 1.28
N SER A 47 -17.97 10.56 0.53
CA SER A 47 -17.43 10.19 -0.79
C SER A 47 -16.36 9.08 -0.75
N LEU A 48 -15.89 8.74 0.46
CA LEU A 48 -14.85 7.75 0.73
C LEU A 48 -15.33 6.65 1.69
N GLN A 49 -16.65 6.50 1.90
CA GLN A 49 -17.17 5.48 2.81
C GLN A 49 -17.20 4.09 2.19
N SER A 50 -17.57 3.99 0.91
CA SER A 50 -17.60 2.71 0.22
C SER A 50 -17.58 2.88 -1.29
N PHE A 51 -17.31 1.77 -1.99
CA PHE A 51 -17.56 1.62 -3.41
C PHE A 51 -17.83 0.15 -3.74
N VAL A 52 -18.41 -0.09 -4.92
CA VAL A 52 -18.67 -1.44 -5.43
C VAL A 52 -17.95 -1.59 -6.75
N GLY A 53 -17.21 -2.70 -6.91
CA GLY A 53 -16.59 -3.09 -8.17
C GLY A 53 -17.07 -4.46 -8.60
N SER A 54 -17.34 -4.64 -9.91
CA SER A 54 -17.63 -5.97 -10.43
C SER A 54 -16.35 -6.80 -10.52
N CYS A 55 -16.41 -8.05 -10.05
CA CYS A 55 -15.33 -9.02 -10.19
C CYS A 55 -15.66 -10.18 -11.16
N GLY A 56 -16.79 -10.09 -11.87
CA GLY A 56 -17.24 -11.07 -12.86
C GLY A 56 -18.74 -10.99 -13.14
N THR A 57 -19.24 -11.90 -13.97
CA THR A 57 -20.68 -12.06 -14.19
C THR A 57 -21.37 -12.40 -12.88
N GLU A 58 -22.45 -11.67 -12.55
CA GLU A 58 -23.23 -11.84 -11.31
C GLU A 58 -22.39 -11.77 -10.03
N SER A 59 -21.20 -11.16 -10.09
CA SER A 59 -20.30 -11.03 -8.95
C SER A 59 -19.76 -9.62 -8.76
N ALA A 60 -19.83 -9.14 -7.53
CA ALA A 60 -19.34 -7.85 -7.11
C ALA A 60 -18.59 -7.95 -5.78
N ILE A 61 -17.68 -7.02 -5.55
CA ILE A 61 -17.04 -6.80 -4.26
C ILE A 61 -17.44 -5.42 -3.77
N VAL A 62 -18.02 -5.39 -2.58
CA VAL A 62 -18.30 -4.16 -1.84
C VAL A 62 -17.08 -3.88 -0.98
N TYR A 63 -16.52 -2.68 -1.11
CA TYR A 63 -15.43 -2.17 -0.29
C TYR A 63 -16.00 -1.14 0.67
N ASN A 64 -16.01 -1.43 1.97
CA ASN A 64 -16.42 -0.52 3.02
C ASN A 64 -15.18 0.01 3.74
N THR A 65 -14.95 1.32 3.69
CA THR A 65 -13.77 1.92 4.31
C THR A 65 -13.92 1.95 5.82
N ARG A 66 -12.99 1.29 6.50
CA ARG A 66 -12.92 1.22 7.96
C ARG A 66 -11.98 2.27 8.54
N LYS A 67 -10.86 2.53 7.87
CA LYS A 67 -9.83 3.48 8.35
C LYS A 67 -9.04 4.06 7.19
N ILE A 68 -8.69 5.34 7.30
CA ILE A 68 -7.77 6.03 6.39
C ILE A 68 -6.62 6.63 7.19
N GLU A 69 -5.40 6.38 6.75
CA GLU A 69 -4.17 6.93 7.31
C GLU A 69 -3.36 7.63 6.22
N ILE A 70 -3.09 8.91 6.42
CA ILE A 70 -2.13 9.65 5.59
C ILE A 70 -0.76 9.36 6.18
N LEU A 71 0.07 8.60 5.47
CA LEU A 71 1.41 8.23 5.92
C LEU A 71 2.41 9.36 5.63
N ASN A 72 2.22 10.03 4.48
CA ASN A 72 2.89 11.26 4.10
C ASN A 72 2.07 11.97 3.00
N GLN A 73 2.61 13.04 2.43
CA GLN A 73 1.95 13.84 1.38
C GLN A 73 1.66 13.10 0.05
N ASN A 74 2.25 11.94 -0.17
CA ASN A 74 2.13 11.16 -1.40
C ASN A 74 1.61 9.74 -1.16
N ILE A 75 1.39 9.33 0.09
CA ILE A 75 1.00 7.96 0.43
C ILE A 75 -0.16 7.99 1.41
N ILE A 76 -1.25 7.36 1.01
CA ILE A 76 -2.43 7.14 1.85
C ILE A 76 -2.68 5.63 1.96
N ALA A 77 -2.76 5.13 3.18
CA ALA A 77 -3.16 3.76 3.48
C ALA A 77 -4.66 3.72 3.82
N VAL A 78 -5.35 2.72 3.29
CA VAL A 78 -6.78 2.52 3.51
C VAL A 78 -7.04 1.07 3.90
N TYR A 79 -7.82 0.90 4.95
CA TYR A 79 -8.28 -0.38 5.44
C TYR A 79 -9.75 -0.52 5.07
N PHE A 80 -10.09 -1.62 4.41
CA PHE A 80 -11.45 -1.95 4.00
C PHE A 80 -11.94 -3.20 4.73
N ASP A 81 -13.23 -3.25 5.00
CA ASP A 81 -13.96 -4.49 5.15
C ASP A 81 -14.64 -4.77 3.80
N THR A 82 -14.48 -5.98 3.28
CA THR A 82 -14.88 -6.34 1.93
C THR A 82 -15.88 -7.48 1.97
N GLU A 83 -16.92 -7.38 1.16
CA GLU A 83 -17.92 -8.44 0.98
C GLU A 83 -17.98 -8.80 -0.49
N GLN A 84 -17.77 -10.08 -0.80
CA GLN A 84 -18.01 -10.61 -2.13
C GLN A 84 -19.45 -11.09 -2.21
N ILE A 85 -20.17 -10.55 -3.19
CA ILE A 85 -21.54 -10.91 -3.51
C ILE A 85 -21.51 -11.73 -4.80
N ILE A 86 -22.17 -12.89 -4.79
CA ILE A 86 -22.39 -13.72 -5.97
C ILE A 86 -23.88 -14.07 -5.99
N GLN A 87 -24.57 -13.82 -7.10
CA GLN A 87 -26.00 -14.12 -7.23
C GLN A 87 -26.85 -13.56 -6.08
N GLU A 88 -26.56 -12.31 -5.68
CA GLU A 88 -27.23 -11.58 -4.60
C GLU A 88 -26.99 -12.12 -3.17
N GLU A 89 -26.14 -13.13 -3.00
CA GLU A 89 -25.76 -13.68 -1.71
C GLU A 89 -24.33 -13.28 -1.32
N ILE A 90 -24.11 -13.02 -0.02
CA ILE A 90 -22.75 -12.77 0.51
C ILE A 90 -22.05 -14.12 0.64
N GLU A 91 -21.05 -14.34 -0.20
CA GLU A 91 -20.26 -15.57 -0.20
C GLU A 91 -19.08 -15.48 0.76
N ASN A 92 -18.38 -14.34 0.74
CA ASN A 92 -17.15 -14.14 1.52
C ASN A 92 -17.11 -12.75 2.13
N SER A 93 -16.57 -12.67 3.34
CA SER A 93 -16.19 -11.41 3.98
C SER A 93 -14.73 -11.45 4.38
N SER A 94 -14.00 -10.36 4.12
CA SER A 94 -12.58 -10.23 4.47
C SER A 94 -12.24 -8.79 4.82
N SER A 95 -10.97 -8.53 5.13
CA SER A 95 -10.46 -7.17 5.26
C SER A 95 -9.28 -6.97 4.32
N ASP A 96 -9.34 -5.89 3.56
CA ASP A 96 -8.28 -5.50 2.63
C ASP A 96 -7.49 -4.30 3.16
N TYR A 97 -6.24 -4.23 2.75
CA TYR A 97 -5.35 -3.11 3.02
C TYR A 97 -4.71 -2.66 1.72
N LEU A 98 -4.99 -1.41 1.34
CA LEU A 98 -4.49 -0.81 0.11
C LEU A 98 -3.68 0.46 0.42
N LEU A 99 -2.53 0.57 -0.23
CA LEU A 99 -1.67 1.74 -0.25
C LEU A 99 -1.80 2.46 -1.58
N PHE A 100 -2.27 3.69 -1.53
CA PHE A 100 -2.40 4.58 -2.68
C PHE A 100 -1.21 5.53 -2.71
N LYS A 101 -0.42 5.47 -3.78
CA LYS A 101 0.79 6.27 -3.97
C LYS A 101 0.57 7.27 -5.10
N TYR A 102 0.86 8.53 -4.86
CA TYR A 102 0.61 9.65 -5.77
C TYR A 102 1.91 10.33 -6.19
N ASN A 103 1.94 10.86 -7.42
CA ASN A 103 3.04 11.72 -7.85
C ASN A 103 2.93 13.13 -7.22
N GLU A 104 3.87 14.01 -7.55
CA GLU A 104 3.91 15.40 -7.03
C GLU A 104 2.70 16.24 -7.48
N ASP A 105 2.13 15.95 -8.64
CA ASP A 105 0.93 16.62 -9.15
C ASP A 105 -0.37 16.10 -8.51
N GLY A 106 -0.30 15.03 -7.73
CA GLY A 106 -1.46 14.40 -7.11
C GLY A 106 -2.17 13.34 -7.97
N ASN A 107 -1.57 12.96 -9.09
CA ASN A 107 -2.06 11.86 -9.90
C ASN A 107 -1.74 10.52 -9.22
N LEU A 108 -2.71 9.60 -9.22
CA LEU A 108 -2.51 8.25 -8.69
C LEU A 108 -1.50 7.51 -9.56
N LEU A 109 -0.38 7.10 -8.96
CA LEU A 109 0.72 6.42 -9.64
C LEU A 109 0.63 4.90 -9.49
N LEU A 110 0.26 4.44 -8.28
CA LEU A 110 0.28 3.02 -7.94
C LEU A 110 -0.70 2.72 -6.81
N VAL A 111 -1.32 1.54 -6.88
CA VAL A 111 -2.04 0.94 -5.75
C VAL A 111 -1.39 -0.40 -5.40
N THR A 112 -0.95 -0.56 -4.15
CA THR A 112 -0.34 -1.81 -3.68
C THR A 112 -1.10 -2.39 -2.50
N ASP A 113 -0.98 -3.69 -2.30
CA ASP A 113 -1.40 -4.33 -1.05
C ASP A 113 -0.34 -4.14 0.07
N LYS A 114 -0.54 -4.84 1.19
CA LYS A 114 0.37 -4.83 2.35
C LYS A 114 1.79 -5.31 2.06
N THR A 115 2.01 -6.01 0.95
CA THR A 115 3.34 -6.51 0.59
C THR A 115 4.17 -5.43 -0.11
N GLU A 116 3.51 -4.39 -0.63
CA GLU A 116 4.12 -3.27 -1.35
C GLU A 116 4.91 -3.66 -2.61
N LYS A 117 4.76 -4.88 -3.12
CA LYS A 117 5.64 -5.40 -4.19
C LYS A 117 5.18 -5.07 -5.60
N LYS A 118 3.88 -4.96 -5.84
CA LYS A 118 3.32 -4.86 -7.20
C LYS A 118 2.07 -3.99 -7.23
N ASP A 119 1.86 -3.37 -8.40
CA ASP A 119 0.57 -2.77 -8.72
C ASP A 119 -0.51 -3.84 -8.74
N ILE A 120 -1.54 -3.67 -7.93
CA ILE A 120 -2.67 -4.61 -7.94
C ILE A 120 -3.62 -4.32 -9.09
N LEU A 121 -3.70 -3.06 -9.58
CA LEU A 121 -4.70 -2.67 -10.58
C LEU A 121 -4.57 -3.46 -11.88
N ALA A 122 -3.33 -3.79 -12.27
CA ALA A 122 -3.02 -4.52 -13.49
C ALA A 122 -3.53 -5.98 -13.50
N ASN A 123 -3.82 -6.55 -12.32
CA ASN A 123 -4.24 -7.95 -12.18
C ASN A 123 -5.72 -8.10 -11.81
N LEU A 124 -6.46 -6.99 -11.69
CA LEU A 124 -7.86 -6.99 -11.33
C LEU A 124 -8.76 -6.92 -12.58
N PRO A 125 -10.00 -7.43 -12.49
CA PRO A 125 -11.01 -7.17 -13.51
C PRO A 125 -11.14 -5.66 -13.79
N PHE A 126 -11.28 -5.29 -15.06
CA PHE A 126 -11.26 -3.88 -15.49
C PHE A 126 -12.25 -3.00 -14.69
N SER A 127 -13.46 -3.49 -14.45
CA SER A 127 -14.45 -2.74 -13.66
C SER A 127 -14.00 -2.49 -12.23
N LEU A 128 -13.36 -3.48 -11.58
CA LEU A 128 -12.87 -3.33 -10.22
C LEU A 128 -11.63 -2.42 -10.17
N SER A 129 -10.70 -2.55 -11.12
CA SER A 129 -9.52 -1.69 -11.19
C SER A 129 -9.90 -0.22 -11.42
N GLU A 130 -10.86 0.05 -12.30
CA GLU A 130 -11.40 1.40 -12.54
C GLU A 130 -12.01 1.99 -11.26
N ARG A 131 -12.79 1.21 -10.51
CA ARG A 131 -13.43 1.67 -9.27
C ARG A 131 -12.42 1.98 -8.16
N ILE A 132 -11.38 1.15 -8.02
CA ILE A 132 -10.30 1.41 -7.06
C ILE A 132 -9.51 2.67 -7.47
N HIS A 133 -9.23 2.83 -8.77
CA HIS A 133 -8.53 4.01 -9.29
C HIS A 133 -9.33 5.30 -9.06
N ASP A 134 -10.63 5.29 -9.35
CA ASP A 134 -11.56 6.40 -9.11
C ASP A 134 -11.63 6.75 -7.62
N PHE A 135 -11.76 5.74 -6.74
CA PHE A 135 -11.72 5.93 -5.29
C PHE A 135 -10.43 6.62 -4.84
N GLY A 136 -9.26 6.14 -5.30
CA GLY A 136 -7.96 6.74 -4.97
C GLY A 136 -7.86 8.19 -5.46
N SER A 137 -8.27 8.45 -6.69
CA SER A 137 -8.24 9.80 -7.27
C SER A 137 -9.10 10.78 -6.47
N ARG A 138 -10.34 10.40 -6.10
CA ARG A 138 -11.20 11.20 -5.23
C ARG A 138 -10.60 11.41 -3.85
N MET A 139 -9.95 10.38 -3.30
CA MET A 139 -9.35 10.43 -1.98
C MET A 139 -8.26 11.50 -1.90
N TYR A 140 -7.39 11.59 -2.90
CA TYR A 140 -6.38 12.63 -2.97
C TYR A 140 -7.00 14.03 -2.96
N VAL A 141 -7.99 14.27 -3.82
CA VAL A 141 -8.67 15.57 -3.91
C VAL A 141 -9.33 15.93 -2.58
N THR A 142 -10.01 14.97 -1.96
CA THR A 142 -10.76 15.18 -0.72
C THR A 142 -9.86 15.44 0.49
N LEU A 143 -8.70 14.77 0.58
CA LEU A 143 -7.90 14.75 1.81
C LEU A 143 -6.62 15.60 1.74
N LEU A 144 -6.04 15.77 0.55
CA LEU A 144 -4.70 16.36 0.38
C LEU A 144 -4.70 17.63 -0.47
N HIS A 145 -5.62 17.80 -1.43
CA HIS A 145 -5.56 18.93 -2.37
C HIS A 145 -5.65 20.30 -1.67
N GLU A 146 -6.57 20.48 -0.73
CA GLU A 146 -6.67 21.75 0.02
C GLU A 146 -5.46 22.03 0.94
N LYS A 147 -4.75 20.98 1.37
CA LYS A 147 -3.56 21.12 2.23
C LYS A 147 -2.33 21.58 1.43
N ARG A 148 -2.18 21.17 0.17
CA ARG A 148 -1.06 21.61 -0.69
C ARG A 148 -1.19 23.06 -1.18
N ILE A 149 -2.41 23.54 -1.46
CA ILE A 149 -2.63 24.92 -1.92
C ILE A 149 -2.24 25.96 -0.85
N LYS A 150 -2.32 25.60 0.44
CA LYS A 150 -2.04 26.53 1.55
C LYS A 150 -0.57 26.60 1.98
N ASN A 151 0.26 25.65 1.56
CA ASN A 151 1.70 25.63 1.83
C ASN A 151 2.48 25.36 0.53
N PRO A 152 2.60 26.35 -0.37
CA PRO A 152 3.46 26.28 -1.55
C PRO A 152 4.95 26.26 -1.20
#